data_AF-A0A2D4MBQ7-F1
#
_entry.id   AF-A0A2D4MBQ7-F1
#
_cell.length_a   1.000
_cell.length_b   1.000
_cell.length_c   1.000
_cell.angle_alpha   90.00
_cell.angle_beta   90.00
_cell.angle_gamma   90.00
#
_symmetry.space_group_name_H-M   'P 1'
#
loop_
_entity.id
_entity.type
_entity.pdbx_description
1 polymer ?
#
loop_
_entity_poly.entity_id
_entity_poly.type
_entity_poly.pdbx_seq_one_letter_code
_entity_poly.pdbx_strand_id
1 'polypeptide(L)'
;MQERDKEVENLLIQLQMERAPFYLYFQNVVETKEEDLTDIMAETTAVTLQRDKNEIINELDEVYRVYTKYAGRFRLPREVHIRFPRKKVRDIICKIIREEPMIY
;
A
#
# COMPACT_ATOMS: atom_id res chain seq x y z
N MET A 1 22.22 26.73 11.33
CA MET A 1 20.92 26.51 10.63
C MET A 1 20.80 25.06 10.19
N GLN A 2 21.81 24.50 9.52
CA GLN A 2 21.85 23.11 9.02
C GLN A 2 21.63 21.99 10.05
N GLU A 3 22.03 22.17 11.32
CA GLU A 3 21.95 21.08 12.31
C GLU A 3 20.52 20.78 12.77
N ARG A 4 19.70 21.83 12.96
CA ARG A 4 18.27 21.70 13.26
C ARG A 4 17.47 21.13 12.10
N ASP A 5 17.82 21.52 10.87
CA ASP A 5 17.17 20.98 9.67
C ASP A 5 17.43 19.46 9.55
N LYS A 6 18.65 19.03 9.89
CA LYS A 6 19.04 17.62 9.91
C LYS A 6 18.39 16.81 11.03
N GLU A 7 18.19 17.41 12.21
CA GLU A 7 17.42 16.79 13.30
C GLU A 7 15.95 16.60 12.91
N VAL A 8 15.33 17.59 12.28
CA VAL A 8 13.95 17.51 11.79
C VAL A 8 13.82 16.44 10.70
N GLU A 9 14.77 16.35 9.77
CA GLU A 9 14.81 15.27 8.77
C GLU A 9 14.90 13.88 9.42
N ASN A 10 15.77 13.72 10.42
CA ASN A 10 15.90 12.44 11.13
C ASN A 10 14.62 12.05 11.88
N LEU A 11 13.96 13.01 12.54
CA LEU A 11 12.68 12.78 13.21
C LEU A 11 11.60 12.41 12.19
N LEU A 12 11.57 13.06 11.03
CA LEU A 12 10.66 12.72 9.95
C LEU A 12 10.89 11.29 9.45
N ILE A 13 12.15 10.90 9.24
CA ILE A 13 12.51 9.53 8.82
C ILE A 13 12.04 8.51 9.85
N GLN A 14 12.29 8.75 11.15
CA GLN A 14 11.84 7.85 12.21
C GLN A 14 10.32 7.67 12.21
N LEU A 15 9.55 8.76 12.10
CA LEU A 15 8.10 8.69 12.02
C LEU A 15 7.61 7.93 10.78
N GLN A 16 8.28 8.09 9.64
CA GLN A 16 7.96 7.32 8.44
C GLN A 16 8.29 5.83 8.61
N MET A 17 9.43 5.50 9.24
CA MET A 17 9.82 4.12 9.55
C MET A 17 8.86 3.45 10.53
N GLU A 18 8.29 4.18 11.49
CA GLU A 18 7.29 3.65 12.41
C GLU A 18 5.96 3.35 11.71
N ARG A 19 5.60 4.14 10.70
CA ARG A 19 4.38 3.98 9.88
C ARG A 19 4.52 2.93 8.79
N ALA A 20 5.66 2.81 8.14
CA ALA A 20 5.90 1.91 7.01
C ALA A 20 5.44 0.45 7.20
N PRO A 21 5.55 -0.18 8.39
CA PRO A 21 5.08 -1.55 8.61
C PRO A 21 3.57 -1.74 8.46
N PHE A 22 2.78 -0.67 8.53
CA PHE A 22 1.34 -0.70 8.36
C PHE A 22 0.90 -0.50 6.91
N TYR A 23 1.81 -0.05 6.04
CA TYR A 23 1.49 0.23 4.65
C TYR A 23 1.99 -0.89 3.72
N LEU A 24 1.16 -1.20 2.72
CA LEU A 24 1.50 -2.02 1.58
C LEU A 24 1.29 -1.21 0.30
N TYR A 25 2.28 -1.28 -0.59
CA TYR A 25 2.31 -0.49 -1.82
C TYR A 25 2.15 -1.42 -3.01
N PHE A 26 1.14 -1.17 -3.83
CA PHE A 26 0.92 -1.88 -5.08
C PHE A 26 1.28 -0.97 -6.23
N GLN A 27 2.13 -1.50 -7.10
CA GLN A 27 2.53 -0.83 -8.34
C GLN A 27 1.75 -1.45 -9.51
N ASN A 28 1.59 -0.68 -10.58
CA ASN A 28 0.99 -1.14 -11.84
C ASN A 28 -0.45 -1.67 -11.78
N VAL A 29 -1.24 -1.20 -10.81
CA VAL A 29 -2.69 -1.50 -10.79
C VAL A 29 -3.37 -0.77 -11.94
N VAL A 30 -4.13 -1.50 -12.76
CA VAL A 30 -4.86 -0.93 -13.92
C VAL A 30 -5.83 0.14 -13.43
N GLU A 31 -5.86 1.29 -14.13
CA GLU A 31 -6.77 2.39 -13.80
C GLU A 31 -8.01 2.34 -14.69
N THR A 32 -9.18 2.10 -14.12
CA THR A 32 -10.48 2.30 -14.77
C THR A 32 -11.30 3.40 -14.07
N LYS A 33 -12.26 3.99 -14.79
CA LYS A 33 -12.89 5.28 -14.41
C LYS A 33 -13.88 5.18 -13.25
N GLU A 34 -14.40 3.99 -12.97
CA GLU A 34 -15.43 3.73 -11.96
C GLU A 34 -15.00 2.58 -11.03
N GLU A 35 -13.73 2.58 -10.61
CA GLU A 35 -13.19 1.53 -9.74
C GLU A 35 -13.51 1.79 -8.28
N ASP A 36 -14.07 0.77 -7.64
CA ASP A 36 -13.97 0.65 -6.20
C ASP A 36 -12.59 0.07 -5.86
N LEU A 37 -11.66 0.98 -5.52
CA LEU A 37 -10.30 0.61 -5.10
C LEU A 37 -10.33 -0.34 -3.90
N THR A 38 -11.25 -0.16 -2.97
CA THR A 38 -11.34 -1.03 -1.79
C THR A 38 -11.68 -2.45 -2.22
N ASP A 39 -12.62 -2.57 -3.15
CA ASP A 39 -13.12 -3.86 -3.64
C ASP A 39 -12.05 -4.65 -4.41
N ILE A 40 -11.37 -4.00 -5.36
CA ILE A 40 -10.31 -4.60 -6.19
C ILE A 40 -9.13 -5.06 -5.32
N MET A 41 -8.74 -4.22 -4.37
CA MET A 41 -7.60 -4.52 -3.52
C MET A 41 -7.93 -5.58 -2.46
N ALA A 42 -9.16 -5.57 -1.95
CA ALA A 42 -9.65 -6.62 -1.06
C ALA A 42 -9.71 -7.96 -1.77
N GLU A 43 -10.21 -8.01 -3.00
CA GLU A 43 -10.25 -9.23 -3.81
C GLU A 43 -8.85 -9.78 -4.10
N THR A 44 -7.92 -8.93 -4.54
CA THR A 44 -6.52 -9.32 -4.79
C THR A 44 -5.86 -9.89 -3.53
N THR A 45 -6.09 -9.22 -2.39
CA THR A 45 -5.54 -9.63 -1.10
C THR A 45 -6.20 -10.92 -0.60
N ALA A 46 -7.51 -11.09 -0.81
CA ALA A 46 -8.27 -12.27 -0.45
C ALA A 46 -7.81 -13.51 -1.23
N VAL A 47 -7.58 -13.37 -2.54
CA VAL A 47 -7.00 -14.43 -3.38
C VAL A 47 -5.63 -14.86 -2.86
N THR A 48 -4.77 -13.89 -2.53
CA THR A 48 -3.41 -14.18 -2.04
C THR A 48 -3.43 -14.85 -0.66
N LEU A 49 -4.30 -14.39 0.24
CA LEU A 49 -4.43 -14.97 1.58
C LEU A 49 -5.33 -16.22 1.62
N GLN A 50 -5.97 -16.58 0.50
CA GLN A 50 -7.01 -17.60 0.40
C GLN A 50 -8.11 -17.43 1.47
N ARG A 51 -8.57 -16.19 1.65
CA ARG A 51 -9.59 -15.80 2.63
C ARG A 51 -10.81 -15.19 1.95
N ASP A 52 -11.87 -15.00 2.73
CA ASP A 52 -13.06 -14.31 2.27
C ASP A 52 -12.82 -12.80 2.08
N LYS A 53 -13.28 -12.28 0.95
CA LYS A 53 -13.20 -10.86 0.57
C LYS A 53 -13.79 -9.93 1.63
N ASN A 54 -14.93 -10.31 2.21
CA ASN A 54 -15.61 -9.52 3.23
C ASN A 54 -14.82 -9.39 4.54
N GLU A 55 -14.04 -10.41 4.91
CA GLU A 55 -13.16 -10.32 6.07
C GLU A 55 -12.04 -9.32 5.82
N ILE A 56 -11.45 -9.35 4.61
CA ILE A 56 -10.40 -8.42 4.22
C ILE A 56 -10.91 -6.99 4.17
N ILE A 57 -12.09 -6.73 3.60
CA ILE A 57 -12.68 -5.38 3.57
C ILE A 57 -12.79 -4.79 4.98
N ASN A 58 -13.21 -5.58 5.96
CA ASN A 58 -13.30 -5.14 7.35
C ASN A 58 -11.93 -4.95 8.02
N GLU A 59 -10.87 -5.58 7.51
CA GLU A 59 -9.51 -5.41 7.99
C GLU A 59 -8.77 -4.24 7.32
N LEU A 60 -9.29 -3.67 6.23
CA LEU A 60 -8.69 -2.51 5.55
C LEU A 60 -9.07 -1.21 6.28
N ASP A 61 -8.09 -0.36 6.55
CA ASP A 61 -8.31 0.94 7.20
C ASP A 61 -8.42 2.06 6.16
N GLU A 62 -7.39 2.23 5.33
CA GLU A 62 -7.34 3.27 4.30
C GLU A 62 -6.78 2.69 2.99
N VAL A 63 -7.45 2.96 1.87
CA VAL A 63 -6.99 2.61 0.52
C VAL A 63 -7.05 3.84 -0.36
N TYR A 64 -5.93 4.25 -0.94
CA TYR A 64 -5.88 5.43 -1.80
C TYR A 64 -4.82 5.31 -2.90
N ARG A 65 -5.04 6.02 -4.00
CA ARG A 65 -4.03 6.19 -5.04
C ARG A 65 -3.17 7.40 -4.77
N VAL A 66 -1.86 7.23 -4.91
CA VAL A 66 -0.91 8.35 -4.79
C VAL A 66 -0.74 9.01 -6.14
N TYR A 67 -1.08 10.29 -6.19
CA TYR A 67 -0.79 11.12 -7.35
C TYR A 67 0.63 11.67 -7.27
N THR A 68 1.49 11.22 -8.18
CA THR A 68 2.79 11.85 -8.42
C THR A 68 2.76 12.62 -9.73
N LYS A 69 3.40 13.81 -9.76
CA LYS A 69 3.54 14.60 -10.99
C LYS A 69 4.19 13.80 -12.12
N TYR A 70 5.07 12.86 -11.75
CA TYR A 70 5.72 11.94 -12.66
C TYR A 70 4.70 11.02 -13.34
N ALA A 71 3.86 10.32 -12.57
CA ALA A 71 2.84 9.42 -13.12
C ALA A 71 1.89 10.15 -14.09
N GLY A 72 1.45 11.36 -13.72
CA GLY A 72 0.62 12.19 -14.59
C GLY A 72 1.30 12.61 -15.90
N ARG A 73 2.60 12.94 -15.86
CA ARG A 73 3.38 13.36 -17.05
C ARG A 73 3.63 12.21 -18.01
N PHE A 74 3.92 11.01 -17.49
CA PHE A 74 4.31 9.85 -18.28
C PHE A 74 3.17 8.86 -18.54
N ARG A 75 1.94 9.17 -18.11
CA ARG A 75 0.76 8.28 -18.21
C ARG A 75 1.04 6.89 -17.62
N LEU A 76 1.72 6.86 -16.48
CA LEU A 76 1.98 5.62 -15.75
C LEU A 76 0.81 5.30 -14.82
N PRO A 77 0.52 4.01 -14.57
CA PRO A 77 -0.42 3.61 -13.54
C PRO A 77 0.02 4.18 -12.19
N ARG A 78 -0.92 4.69 -11.40
CA ARG A 78 -0.61 5.25 -10.07
C ARG A 78 -0.42 4.13 -9.07
N GLU A 79 0.43 4.39 -8.08
CA GLU A 79 0.62 3.47 -6.96
C GLU A 79 -0.60 3.50 -6.04
N VAL A 80 -1.02 2.32 -5.59
CA VAL A 80 -2.10 2.16 -4.60
C VAL A 80 -1.47 1.87 -3.25
N HIS A 81 -1.80 2.69 -2.27
CA HIS A 81 -1.37 2.55 -0.89
C HIS A 81 -2.51 1.96 -0.08
N ILE A 82 -2.23 0.84 0.59
CA ILE A 82 -3.14 0.23 1.55
C ILE A 82 -2.55 0.38 2.93
N ARG A 83 -3.37 0.85 3.87
CA ARG A 83 -3.08 0.83 5.29
C ARG A 83 -3.83 -0.30 5.98
N PHE A 84 -3.10 -1.11 6.73
CA PHE A 84 -3.65 -2.13 7.61
C PHE A 84 -3.59 -1.66 9.07
N PRO A 85 -4.60 -1.97 9.90
CA PRO A 85 -4.59 -1.69 11.33
C PRO A 85 -3.59 -2.59 12.07
N ARG A 86 -3.28 -3.77 11.52
CA ARG A 86 -2.41 -4.79 12.13
C ARG A 86 -1.18 -5.05 11.26
N LYS A 87 0.02 -4.80 11.80
CA LYS A 87 1.31 -5.12 11.16
C LYS A 87 1.44 -6.58 10.72
N LYS A 88 0.87 -7.50 11.51
CA LYS A 88 0.96 -8.95 11.27
C LYS A 88 0.40 -9.36 9.89
N VAL A 89 -0.68 -8.70 9.44
CA VAL A 89 -1.33 -9.03 8.15
C VAL A 89 -0.39 -8.70 7.00
N ARG A 90 0.18 -7.48 7.02
CA ARG A 90 1.19 -7.04 6.05
C ARG A 90 2.41 -7.95 6.03
N ASP A 91 2.93 -8.36 7.18
CA ASP A 91 4.11 -9.24 7.24
C ASP A 91 3.85 -10.64 6.69
N ILE A 92 2.63 -11.17 6.85
CA ILE A 92 2.22 -12.44 6.24
C ILE A 92 2.17 -12.29 4.72
N ILE A 93 1.52 -11.23 4.23
CA ILE A 93 1.43 -10.93 2.79
C ILE A 93 2.83 -10.79 2.18
N CYS A 94 3.72 -10.01 2.80
CA CYS A 94 5.08 -9.84 2.31
C CYS A 94 5.91 -11.14 2.32
N LYS A 95 5.62 -12.10 3.22
CA LYS A 95 6.26 -13.42 3.20
C LYS A 95 5.75 -14.27 2.04
N ILE A 96 4.45 -14.27 1.79
CA ILE A 96 3.85 -15.01 0.68
C ILE A 96 4.34 -14.47 -0.66
N ILE A 97 4.35 -13.13 -0.84
CA ILE A 97 4.82 -12.49 -2.08
C ILE A 97 6.31 -12.79 -2.37
N ARG A 98 7.13 -12.98 -1.32
CA ARG A 98 8.54 -13.36 -1.49
C ARG A 98 8.69 -14.75 -2.10
N GLU A 99 7.74 -15.64 -1.88
CA GLU A 99 7.74 -17.02 -2.40
C GLU A 99 7.08 -17.06 -3.78
N GLU A 100 5.96 -16.37 -3.97
CA GLU A 100 5.22 -16.32 -5.23
C GLU A 100 4.75 -14.88 -5.53
N PRO A 101 5.21 -14.26 -6.64
CA PRO A 101 4.82 -12.89 -6.96
C PRO A 101 3.32 -12.84 -7.26
N MET A 102 2.63 -11.85 -6.68
CA MET A 102 1.24 -11.57 -7.03
C MET A 102 1.16 -11.19 -8.51
N ILE A 103 0.49 -12.02 -9.31
CA ILE A 103 0.12 -11.71 -10.68
C ILE A 103 -1.33 -11.21 -10.64
N TYR A 104 -1.57 -10.05 -11.23
CA TYR A 104 -2.88 -9.41 -11.38
C TYR A 104 -3.17 -9.18 -12.86
#